data_AF-Q9FUP4-F1
#
_entry.id   AF-Q9FUP4-F1
#
_cell.length_a   1.000
_cell.length_b   1.000
_cell.length_c   1.000
_cell.angle_alpha   90.00
_cell.angle_beta   90.00
_cell.angle_gamma   90.00
#
_symmetry.space_group_name_H-M   'P 1'
#
loop_
_entity.id
_entity.type
_entity.pdbx_description
1 polymer ?
#
loop_
_entity_poly.entity_id
_entity_poly.type
_entity_poly.pdbx_seq_one_letter_code
_entity_poly.pdbx_strand_id
1 'polypeptide(L)'
;MSKLQSDALREAISGIMGDSKEKNRNFVETIELQIGLKNYDPQKDKRFSGSVKLPHIPRPKMKICMLGDAQHVEEAEKIGLDYMDVEA
;
A
#
# COMPACT_ATOMS: atom_id res chain seq x y z
N MET A 1 7.50 6.83 -20.68
CA MET A 1 8.61 6.08 -20.06
C MET A 1 8.52 6.22 -18.56
N SER A 2 8.33 5.12 -17.83
CA SER A 2 8.37 5.13 -16.36
C SER A 2 9.77 5.58 -15.92
N LYS A 3 9.87 6.54 -14.99
CA LYS A 3 11.16 6.98 -14.41
C LYS A 3 11.82 5.89 -13.56
N LEU A 4 11.09 4.82 -13.25
CA LEU A 4 11.57 3.66 -12.54
C LEU A 4 11.80 2.50 -13.51
N GLN A 5 12.98 1.90 -13.43
CA GLN A 5 13.35 0.74 -14.22
C GLN A 5 12.65 -0.51 -13.66
N SER A 6 11.54 -0.88 -14.28
CA SER A 6 10.64 -1.95 -13.81
C SER A 6 11.32 -3.29 -13.62
N ASP A 7 12.28 -3.61 -14.49
CA ASP A 7 12.98 -4.89 -14.48
C ASP A 7 13.91 -5.02 -13.27
N ALA A 8 14.68 -3.96 -12.98
CA ALA A 8 15.56 -3.90 -11.81
C ALA A 8 14.77 -4.03 -10.49
N LEU A 9 13.58 -3.44 -10.42
CA LEU A 9 12.70 -3.57 -9.26
C LEU A 9 12.22 -5.03 -9.07
N ARG A 10 11.82 -5.69 -10.16
CA ARG A 10 11.34 -7.08 -10.10
C ARG A 10 12.44 -8.05 -9.70
N GLU A 11 13.65 -7.85 -10.24
CA GLU A 11 14.82 -8.66 -9.91
C GLU A 11 15.21 -8.52 -8.44
N ALA A 12 15.25 -7.28 -7.92
CA ALA A 12 15.54 -7.02 -6.52
C ALA A 12 14.51 -7.66 -5.58
N ILE A 13 13.22 -7.57 -5.90
CA ILE A 13 12.15 -8.21 -5.11
C ILE A 13 12.33 -9.74 -5.10
N SER A 14 12.65 -10.33 -6.26
CA SER A 14 12.85 -11.78 -6.37
C SER A 14 14.05 -12.25 -5.55
N GLY A 15 15.15 -11.48 -5.54
CA GLY A 15 16.33 -11.77 -4.73
C GLY A 15 16.02 -11.74 -3.22
N ILE A 16 15.42 -10.64 -2.74
CA ILE A 16 15.05 -10.47 -1.32
C ILE A 16 14.13 -11.60 -0.85
N MET A 17 13.17 -12.00 -1.69
CA MET A 17 12.24 -13.08 -1.36
C MET A 17 12.91 -14.46 -1.36
N GLY A 18 13.94 -14.67 -2.19
CA GLY A 18 14.78 -15.86 -2.16
C GLY A 18 15.56 -15.96 -0.85
N ASP A 19 16.27 -14.90 -0.48
CA ASP A 19 17.10 -14.85 0.74
C ASP A 19 16.26 -15.04 2.01
N SER A 20 15.06 -14.45 2.04
CA SER A 20 14.07 -14.61 3.10
C SER A 20 13.66 -16.07 3.30
N LYS A 21 13.42 -16.80 2.19
CA LYS A 21 13.03 -18.21 2.22
C LYS A 21 14.18 -19.14 2.60
N GLU A 22 15.39 -18.82 2.18
CA GLU A 22 16.58 -19.60 2.51
C GLU A 22 16.93 -19.50 4.00
N LYS A 23 16.83 -18.30 4.58
CA LYS A 23 17.09 -18.06 6.00
C LYS A 23 15.84 -17.60 6.73
N ASN A 24 14.96 -18.55 7.00
CA ASN A 24 13.69 -18.30 7.67
C ASN A 24 13.91 -17.73 9.08
N ARG A 25 13.39 -16.52 9.33
CA ARG A 25 13.50 -15.83 10.62
C ARG A 25 12.25 -16.10 11.46
N ASN A 26 12.40 -16.26 12.77
CA ASN A 26 11.27 -16.56 13.68
C ASN A 26 10.35 -15.35 13.95
N PHE A 27 10.27 -14.38 13.05
CA PHE A 27 9.42 -13.20 13.17
C PHE A 27 8.89 -12.78 11.79
N VAL A 28 7.83 -11.98 11.77
CA VAL A 28 7.22 -11.47 10.53
C VAL A 28 8.15 -10.43 9.89
N GLU A 29 8.69 -10.76 8.72
CA GLU A 29 9.56 -9.86 7.98
C GLU A 29 8.78 -8.73 7.31
N THR A 30 9.37 -7.52 7.31
CA THR A 30 8.82 -6.34 6.63
C THR A 30 9.79 -5.90 5.56
N ILE A 31 9.28 -5.65 4.35
CA ILE A 31 10.06 -5.11 3.23
C ILE A 31 9.65 -3.65 3.03
N GLU A 32 10.62 -2.74 3.09
CA GLU A 32 10.42 -1.32 2.81
C GLU A 32 11.01 -0.96 1.46
N LEU A 33 10.24 -0.25 0.63
CA LEU A 33 10.71 0.29 -0.65
C LEU A 33 11.05 1.77 -0.47
N GLN A 34 12.34 2.11 -0.55
CA GLN A 34 12.79 3.49 -0.54
C GLN A 34 13.09 3.97 -1.96
N ILE A 35 12.50 5.11 -2.33
CA ILE A 35 12.74 5.75 -3.64
C ILE A 35 13.46 7.07 -3.39
N GLY A 36 14.72 7.16 -3.85
CA GLY A 36 15.49 8.40 -3.84
C GLY A 36 15.21 9.23 -5.09
N LEU A 37 14.58 10.38 -4.94
CA LEU A 37 14.39 11.33 -6.04
C LEU A 37 15.59 12.28 -6.12
N LYS A 38 16.38 12.19 -7.18
CA LYS A 38 17.44 13.18 -7.48
C LYS A 38 16.84 14.40 -8.17
N ASN A 39 17.29 15.60 -7.79
CA ASN A 39 16.87 16.89 -8.38
C ASN A 39 15.36 17.18 -8.27
N TYR A 40 14.71 16.75 -7.20
CA TYR A 40 13.31 17.08 -6.91
C TYR A 40 13.24 18.23 -5.89
N ASP A 41 12.61 19.34 -6.27
CA ASP A 41 12.36 20.48 -5.39
C ASP A 41 10.88 20.49 -4.99
N PRO A 42 10.50 20.19 -3.73
CA PRO A 42 9.11 20.10 -3.30
C PRO A 42 8.34 21.43 -3.36
N GLN A 43 9.02 22.57 -3.57
CA GLN A 43 8.37 23.88 -3.74
C GLN A 43 8.10 24.21 -5.21
N LYS A 44 8.92 23.70 -6.14
CA LYS A 44 8.82 23.99 -7.58
C LYS A 44 8.17 22.86 -8.38
N ASP A 45 8.42 21.63 -7.99
CA ASP A 45 7.95 20.45 -8.70
C ASP A 45 6.62 19.94 -8.13
N LYS A 46 5.72 19.55 -9.04
CA LYS A 46 4.43 19.00 -8.67
C LYS A 46 4.61 17.74 -7.82
N ARG A 47 3.93 17.69 -6.67
CA ARG A 47 3.92 16.50 -5.81
C ARG A 47 3.42 15.30 -6.59
N PHE A 48 4.27 14.28 -6.69
CA PHE A 48 3.86 12.99 -7.24
C PHE A 48 2.91 12.33 -6.23
N SER A 49 1.64 12.24 -6.58
CA SER A 49 0.67 11.40 -5.87
C SER A 49 0.40 10.19 -6.76
N GLY A 50 0.78 9.02 -6.26
CA GLY A 50 0.52 7.74 -6.91
C GLY A 50 0.01 6.77 -5.87
N SER A 51 -1.26 6.39 -5.97
CA SER A 51 -1.83 5.35 -5.10
C SER A 51 -1.59 4.00 -5.76
N VAL A 52 -0.84 3.12 -5.09
CA VAL A 52 -0.62 1.74 -5.54
C VAL A 52 -1.43 0.81 -4.64
N LYS A 53 -2.37 0.07 -5.23
CA LYS A 53 -3.12 -0.96 -4.51
C LYS A 53 -2.24 -2.20 -4.41
N LEU A 54 -1.77 -2.51 -3.21
CA LEU A 54 -1.03 -3.75 -2.95
C LEU A 54 -2.02 -4.93 -2.93
N PRO A 55 -1.67 -6.08 -3.54
CA PRO A 55 -2.54 -7.26 -3.56
C PRO A 55 -2.60 -7.98 -2.21
N HIS A 56 -1.60 -7.79 -1.35
CA HIS A 56 -1.52 -8.41 -0.04
C HIS A 56 -1.82 -7.38 1.06
N ILE A 57 -2.68 -7.73 2.02
CA ILE A 57 -3.04 -6.87 3.15
C ILE A 57 -1.88 -6.88 4.15
N PRO A 58 -1.11 -5.79 4.29
CA PRO A 58 0.10 -5.79 5.13
C PRO A 58 -0.21 -5.84 6.64
N ARG A 59 -1.44 -5.50 7.04
CA ARG A 59 -1.89 -5.53 8.45
C ARG A 59 -3.26 -6.19 8.56
N PRO A 60 -3.34 -7.53 8.66
CA PRO A 60 -4.62 -8.25 8.70
C PRO A 60 -5.47 -7.95 9.95
N LYS A 61 -4.89 -7.34 11.00
CA LYS A 61 -5.60 -6.94 12.23
C LYS A 61 -6.07 -5.48 12.23
N MET A 62 -5.84 -4.69 11.18
CA MET A 62 -6.45 -3.37 11.10
C MET A 62 -7.91 -3.51 10.69
N LYS A 63 -8.81 -3.10 11.59
CA LYS A 63 -10.23 -2.92 11.26
C LYS A 63 -10.40 -1.52 10.66
N ILE A 64 -11.10 -1.44 9.54
CA ILE A 64 -11.42 -0.19 8.86
C ILE A 64 -12.93 -0.06 8.90
N CYS A 65 -13.43 1.05 9.42
CA CYS A 65 -14.85 1.37 9.46
C CYS A 65 -15.11 2.60 8.60
N MET A 66 -16.12 2.56 7.72
CA MET A 66 -16.55 3.71 6.94
C MET A 66 -17.54 4.55 7.76
N LEU A 67 -17.26 5.85 7.84
CA LEU A 67 -18.21 6.84 8.36
C LEU A 67 -18.68 7.66 7.16
N GLY A 68 -19.98 7.65 6.88
CA GLY A 68 -20.50 8.29 5.69
C GLY A 68 -22.02 8.47 5.75
N ASP A 69 -22.54 9.22 4.79
CA ASP A 69 -23.97 9.40 4.60
C ASP A 69 -24.65 8.13 4.06
N ALA A 70 -25.99 8.18 3.91
CA ALA A 70 -26.79 7.07 3.42
C ALA A 70 -26.28 6.45 2.11
N GLN A 71 -25.69 7.25 1.20
CA GLN A 71 -25.16 6.71 -0.07
C GLN A 71 -23.90 5.88 0.17
N HIS A 72 -22.97 6.36 1.01
CA HIS A 72 -21.75 5.64 1.32
C HIS A 72 -22.00 4.41 2.22
N VAL A 73 -23.03 4.45 3.07
CA VAL A 73 -23.48 3.30 3.86
C VAL A 73 -24.01 2.18 2.95
N GLU A 74 -24.84 2.49 1.96
CA GLU A 74 -25.31 1.49 1.00
C GLU A 74 -24.17 0.85 0.18
N GLU A 75 -23.16 1.65 -0.19
CA GLU A 75 -21.97 1.14 -0.87
C GLU A 75 -21.13 0.26 0.04
N ALA A 76 -20.93 0.66 1.30
CA ALA A 76 -20.20 -0.12 2.29
C ALA A 76 -20.89 -1.46 2.60
N GLU A 77 -22.22 -1.46 2.71
CA GLU A 77 -23.02 -2.66 2.93
C GLU A 77 -22.90 -3.65 1.75
N LYS A 78 -22.97 -3.15 0.51
CA LYS A 78 -22.77 -3.98 -0.70
C LYS A 78 -21.37 -4.61 -0.77
N ILE A 79 -20.37 -3.92 -0.21
CA ILE A 79 -18.97 -4.37 -0.17
C ILE A 79 -18.68 -5.24 1.07
N GLY A 80 -19.62 -5.30 2.03
CA GLY A 80 -19.46 -6.04 3.30
C GLY A 80 -18.46 -5.39 4.25
N LEU A 81 -18.36 -4.06 4.23
CA LEU A 81 -17.43 -3.27 5.02
C LEU A 81 -18.15 -2.63 6.21
N ASP A 82 -17.54 -2.70 7.41
CA ASP A 82 -18.13 -2.15 8.63
C ASP A 82 -18.40 -0.63 8.48
N TYR A 83 -19.62 -0.19 8.76
CA TYR A 83 -19.99 1.23 8.67
C TYR A 83 -20.61 1.74 9.98
N MET A 84 -20.52 3.05 10.21
CA MET A 84 -21.33 3.73 11.23
C MET A 84 -21.92 5.01 10.62
N ASP A 85 -23.18 5.26 10.97
CA ASP A 85 -23.92 6.47 10.59
C ASP A 85 -23.84 7.51 11.72
N VAL A 86 -23.96 8.79 11.37
CA VAL A 86 -23.88 9.93 12.30
C VAL A 86 -25.12 10.00 13.22
N GLU A 87 -26.21 9.32 12.87
CA GLU A 87 -27.47 9.31 13.62
C GLU A 87 -27.70 8.10 14.56
N ALA A 88 -26.66 7.28 14.81
CA ALA A 88 -26.74 6.15 15.74
C ALA A 88 -26.46 6.54 17.21
#